data_AF-A0A6L9IP49-F1
#
_entry.id   AF-A0A6L9IP49-F1
#
_cell.length_a   1.000
_cell.length_b   1.000
_cell.length_c   1.000
_cell.angle_alpha   90.00
_cell.angle_beta   90.00
_cell.angle_gamma   90.00
#
_symmetry.space_group_name_H-M   'P 1'
#
loop_
_entity.id
_entity.type
_entity.pdbx_description
1 polymer ?
#
loop_
_entity_poly.entity_id
_entity_poly.type
_entity_poly.pdbx_seq_one_letter_code
_entity_poly.pdbx_strand_id
1 'polypeptide(L)'
;MSRAETATIQLYENTRVRDELTDTAAEPLLLWGEALVVRLDAQFPDDEAFDAQYTHLRKLMIQINRFVGKRAADSPEEHAERWQRVMEHTDALGQPIAQDARDSFWARHESLSDLETITTLIALIDAEAAAAAQAEVTLSDPAAAPTDLGEPTSAETSTDLPDQTDPDTGENPDAS
;
A
#
# COMPACT_ATOMS: atom_id res chain seq x y z
N MET A 1 18.96 12.78 -15.43
CA MET A 1 18.92 12.13 -14.12
C MET A 1 17.67 12.66 -13.44
N SER A 2 16.72 11.77 -13.17
CA SER A 2 15.49 12.05 -12.45
C SER A 2 15.77 12.29 -10.96
N ARG A 3 14.80 12.89 -10.27
CA ARG A 3 14.88 13.06 -8.81
C ARG A 3 14.83 11.71 -8.08
N ALA A 4 14.09 10.73 -8.60
CA ALA A 4 14.10 9.35 -8.09
C ALA A 4 15.49 8.71 -8.19
N GLU A 5 16.16 8.78 -9.35
CA GLU A 5 17.53 8.26 -9.50
C GLU A 5 18.50 8.94 -8.53
N THR A 6 18.39 10.25 -8.35
CA THR A 6 19.22 11.01 -7.41
C THR A 6 18.97 10.57 -5.97
N ALA A 7 17.71 10.43 -5.57
CA ALA A 7 17.32 9.97 -4.25
C ALA A 7 17.81 8.54 -3.99
N THR A 8 17.69 7.62 -4.95
CA THR A 8 18.20 6.26 -4.85
C THR A 8 19.72 6.25 -4.62
N ILE A 9 20.49 7.04 -5.37
CA ILE A 9 21.95 7.14 -5.15
C ILE A 9 22.25 7.62 -3.73
N GLN A 10 21.59 8.71 -3.28
CA GLN A 10 21.76 9.23 -1.93
C GLN A 10 21.38 8.21 -0.84
N LEU A 11 20.44 7.31 -1.13
CA LEU A 11 20.03 6.25 -0.22
C LEU A 11 21.16 5.22 -0.05
N TYR A 12 21.76 4.76 -1.15
CA TYR A 12 22.89 3.82 -1.13
C TYR A 12 24.17 4.44 -0.53
N GLU A 13 24.38 5.75 -0.70
CA GLU A 13 25.51 6.48 -0.08
C GLU A 13 25.34 6.69 1.43
N ASN A 14 24.10 6.64 1.93
CA ASN A 14 23.81 6.86 3.34
C ASN A 14 24.05 5.60 4.17
N THR A 15 25.26 5.45 4.71
CA THR A 15 25.61 4.29 5.53
C THR A 15 24.69 4.05 6.73
N ARG A 16 24.06 5.10 7.29
CA ARG A 16 23.16 5.00 8.45
C ARG A 16 21.89 4.18 8.21
N VAL A 17 21.59 3.83 6.95
CA VAL A 17 20.45 2.95 6.64
C VAL A 17 20.80 1.47 6.78
N ARG A 18 22.08 1.13 6.94
CA ARG A 18 22.57 -0.26 6.98
C ARG A 18 23.69 -0.55 7.99
N ASP A 19 24.20 0.47 8.67
CA ASP A 19 25.41 0.37 9.51
C ASP A 19 25.25 -0.53 10.74
N GLU A 20 24.03 -0.77 11.20
CA GLU A 20 23.74 -1.65 12.35
C GLU A 20 23.31 -3.05 11.89
N LEU A 21 23.24 -3.31 10.57
CA LEU A 21 22.75 -4.56 9.99
C LEU A 21 23.87 -5.35 9.33
N THR A 22 23.66 -6.68 9.27
CA THR A 22 24.46 -7.53 8.37
C THR A 22 24.08 -7.26 6.92
N ASP A 23 25.00 -7.49 5.98
CA ASP A 23 24.75 -7.27 4.55
C ASP A 23 23.48 -8.01 4.07
N THR A 24 23.29 -9.25 4.52
CA THR A 24 22.10 -10.07 4.19
C THR A 24 20.80 -9.46 4.70
N ALA A 25 20.81 -8.80 5.86
CA ALA A 25 19.64 -8.14 6.43
C ALA A 25 19.41 -6.74 5.82
N ALA A 26 20.48 -6.05 5.43
CA ALA A 26 20.41 -4.71 4.83
C ALA A 26 19.89 -4.72 3.38
N GLU A 27 20.19 -5.74 2.59
CA GLU A 27 19.78 -5.82 1.18
C GLU A 27 18.27 -5.71 0.96
N PRO A 28 17.40 -6.48 1.66
CA PRO A 28 15.95 -6.32 1.53
C PRO A 28 15.45 -4.92 1.88
N LEU A 29 16.06 -4.29 2.89
CA LEU A 29 15.70 -2.93 3.31
C LEU A 29 16.03 -1.90 2.22
N LEU A 30 17.21 -2.03 1.59
CA LEU A 30 17.64 -1.15 0.49
C LEU A 30 16.76 -1.30 -0.74
N LEU A 31 16.48 -2.53 -1.16
CA LEU A 31 15.62 -2.81 -2.32
C LEU A 31 14.20 -2.28 -2.10
N TRP A 32 13.67 -2.43 -0.88
CA TRP A 32 12.39 -1.86 -0.50
C TRP A 32 12.41 -0.32 -0.55
N GLY A 33 13.45 0.31 -0.01
CA GLY A 33 13.61 1.76 -0.06
C GLY A 33 13.69 2.31 -1.49
N GLU A 34 14.41 1.63 -2.38
CA GLU A 34 14.48 1.97 -3.80
C GLU A 34 13.10 1.89 -4.47
N ALA A 35 12.35 0.81 -4.24
CA ALA A 35 11.00 0.66 -4.77
C ALA A 35 10.06 1.75 -4.25
N LEU A 36 10.19 2.14 -2.98
CA LEU A 36 9.36 3.20 -2.40
C LEU A 36 9.74 4.59 -2.92
N VAL A 37 11.02 4.88 -3.17
CA VAL A 37 11.45 6.13 -3.84
C VAL A 37 10.77 6.30 -5.19
N VAL A 38 10.75 5.25 -6.02
CA VAL A 38 10.05 5.26 -7.32
C VAL A 38 8.55 5.48 -7.14
N ARG A 39 7.94 4.85 -6.12
CA ARG A 39 6.52 5.03 -5.82
C ARG A 39 6.20 6.46 -5.34
N LEU A 40 7.08 7.06 -4.54
CA LEU A 40 6.92 8.44 -4.07
C LEU A 40 7.05 9.43 -5.23
N ASP A 41 8.00 9.21 -6.14
CA ASP A 41 8.17 10.03 -7.34
C ASP A 41 6.91 10.06 -8.21
N ALA A 42 6.26 8.90 -8.36
CA ALA A 42 5.01 8.79 -9.10
C ALA A 42 3.81 9.45 -8.37
N GLN A 43 3.79 9.42 -7.04
CA GLN A 43 2.69 9.96 -6.22
C GLN A 43 2.77 11.47 -6.02
N PHE A 44 3.98 12.02 -5.89
CA PHE A 44 4.20 13.42 -5.55
C PHE A 44 4.87 14.13 -6.72
N PRO A 45 4.11 14.73 -7.67
CA PRO A 45 4.68 15.39 -8.84
C PRO A 45 5.46 16.66 -8.49
N ASP A 46 5.21 17.25 -7.32
CA ASP A 46 5.92 18.42 -6.79
C ASP A 46 7.22 18.01 -6.07
N ASP A 47 8.31 18.75 -6.33
CA ASP A 47 9.64 18.45 -5.80
C ASP A 47 9.71 18.64 -4.27
N GLU A 48 9.05 19.68 -3.73
CA GLU A 48 9.05 19.95 -2.30
C GLU A 48 8.28 18.85 -1.54
N ALA A 49 7.14 18.42 -2.07
CA ALA A 49 6.36 17.30 -1.54
C ALA A 49 7.15 15.98 -1.62
N PHE A 50 7.82 15.70 -2.74
CA PHE A 50 8.68 14.53 -2.87
C PHE A 50 9.81 14.54 -1.84
N ASP A 51 10.55 15.65 -1.71
CA ASP A 51 11.67 15.76 -0.79
C ASP A 51 11.25 15.61 0.68
N ALA A 52 10.08 16.15 1.03
CA ALA A 52 9.49 15.96 2.36
C ALA A 52 9.22 14.47 2.64
N GLN A 53 8.58 13.76 1.71
CA GLN A 53 8.27 12.34 1.85
C GLN A 53 9.53 11.46 1.82
N TYR A 54 10.47 11.77 0.94
CA TYR A 54 11.77 11.08 0.88
C TYR A 54 12.55 11.24 2.19
N THR A 55 12.47 12.41 2.83
CA THR A 55 13.05 12.62 4.16
C THR A 55 12.45 11.69 5.21
N HIS A 56 11.13 11.49 5.18
CA HIS A 56 10.46 10.54 6.08
C HIS A 56 10.87 9.09 5.80
N LEU A 57 10.97 8.70 4.52
CA LEU A 57 11.46 7.37 4.12
C LEU A 57 12.87 7.10 4.64
N ARG A 58 13.81 8.02 4.43
CA ARG A 58 15.18 7.86 4.95
C ARG A 58 15.21 7.70 6.46
N LYS A 59 14.41 8.50 7.17
CA LYS A 59 14.32 8.41 8.64
C LYS A 59 13.71 7.07 9.06
N LEU A 60 12.66 6.61 8.41
CA LEU A 60 12.06 5.30 8.66
C LEU A 60 13.09 4.18 8.51
N MET A 61 13.83 4.14 7.39
CA MET A 61 14.86 3.13 7.15
C MET A 61 15.95 3.14 8.22
N ILE A 62 16.39 4.34 8.65
CA ILE A 62 17.35 4.47 9.76
C ILE A 62 16.77 3.92 11.06
N GLN A 63 15.49 4.17 11.35
CA GLN A 63 14.86 3.64 12.56
C GLN A 63 14.68 2.11 12.48
N ILE A 64 14.34 1.55 11.32
CA ILE A 64 14.27 0.09 11.12
C ILE A 64 15.64 -0.54 11.34
N ASN A 65 16.68 0.00 10.70
CA ASN A 65 18.07 -0.44 10.88
C ASN A 65 18.48 -0.42 12.37
N ARG A 66 18.19 0.67 13.08
CA ARG A 66 18.52 0.78 14.51
C ARG A 66 17.67 -0.10 15.40
N PHE A 67 16.38 -0.22 15.12
CA PHE A 67 15.46 -1.08 15.85
C PHE A 67 15.97 -2.51 15.81
N VAL A 68 16.28 -3.02 14.62
CA VAL A 68 16.74 -4.41 14.46
C VAL A 68 18.18 -4.58 14.97
N GLY A 69 19.11 -3.73 14.52
CA GLY A 69 20.53 -3.88 14.81
C GLY A 69 20.94 -3.59 16.26
N LYS A 70 20.18 -2.77 17.00
CA LYS A 70 20.47 -2.45 18.41
C LYS A 70 19.66 -3.25 19.41
N ARG A 71 18.81 -4.17 18.95
CA ARG A 71 17.94 -4.99 19.80
C ARG A 71 18.65 -5.68 20.97
N ALA A 72 19.87 -6.19 20.76
CA ALA A 72 20.63 -6.86 21.81
C ALA A 72 21.35 -5.90 22.78
N ALA A 73 21.53 -4.63 22.38
CA ALA A 73 22.29 -3.63 23.14
C ALA A 73 21.39 -2.63 23.89
N ASP A 74 20.20 -2.35 23.35
CA ASP A 74 19.23 -1.45 23.95
C ASP A 74 18.58 -2.07 25.20
N SER A 75 18.22 -1.22 26.16
CA SER A 75 17.25 -1.58 27.19
C SER A 75 15.84 -1.77 26.60
N PRO A 76 14.92 -2.46 27.30
CA PRO A 76 13.54 -2.60 26.83
C PRO A 76 12.83 -1.27 26.56
N GLU A 77 13.12 -0.24 27.37
CA GLU A 77 12.56 1.11 27.19
C GLU A 77 13.11 1.78 25.92
N GLU A 78 14.42 1.73 25.70
CA GLU A 78 15.04 2.26 24.48
C GLU A 78 14.56 1.54 23.22
N HIS A 79 14.36 0.22 23.30
CA HIS A 79 13.86 -0.58 22.19
C HIS A 79 12.40 -0.21 21.84
N ALA A 80 11.55 -0.03 22.87
CA ALA A 80 10.18 0.44 22.70
C ALA A 80 10.13 1.87 22.12
N GLU A 81 11.03 2.77 22.53
CA GLU A 81 11.12 4.10 21.92
C GLU A 81 11.51 4.03 20.43
N ARG A 82 12.43 3.15 20.05
CA ARG A 82 12.77 2.95 18.62
C ARG A 82 11.58 2.45 17.84
N TRP A 83 10.83 1.50 18.41
CA TRP A 83 9.60 1.01 17.81
C TRP A 83 8.58 2.14 17.60
N GLN A 84 8.38 3.01 18.58
CA GLN A 84 7.52 4.18 18.44
C GLN A 84 7.98 5.11 17.31
N ARG A 85 9.29 5.35 17.17
CA ARG A 85 9.85 6.17 16.08
C ARG A 85 9.64 5.54 14.70
N VAL A 86 9.64 4.20 14.60
CA VAL A 86 9.25 3.52 13.35
C VAL A 86 7.79 3.86 13.02
N MET A 87 6.89 3.77 14.00
CA MET A 87 5.45 4.08 13.80
C MET A 87 5.21 5.53 13.39
N GLU A 88 5.89 6.48 14.03
CA GLU A 88 5.79 7.90 13.69
C GLU A 88 6.15 8.18 12.23
N HIS A 89 7.16 7.50 11.69
CA HIS A 89 7.58 7.68 10.30
C HIS A 89 6.72 6.90 9.30
N THR A 90 6.18 5.74 9.67
CA THR A 90 5.19 5.06 8.83
C THR A 90 3.89 5.88 8.72
N ASP A 91 3.44 6.47 9.82
CA ASP A 91 2.26 7.35 9.84
C ASP A 91 2.52 8.61 8.99
N ALA A 92 3.71 9.23 9.09
CA ALA A 92 4.08 10.41 8.29
C ALA A 92 4.18 10.14 6.78
N LEU A 93 4.47 8.90 6.38
CA LEU A 93 4.48 8.46 4.98
C LEU A 93 3.07 8.11 4.46
N GLY A 94 2.02 8.23 5.29
CA GLY A 94 0.67 7.82 4.93
C GLY A 94 0.51 6.30 4.88
N GLN A 95 1.37 5.55 5.56
CA GLN A 95 1.34 4.08 5.65
C GLN A 95 1.16 3.64 7.11
N PRO A 96 0.09 4.06 7.80
CA PRO A 96 -0.11 3.70 9.19
C PRO A 96 -0.31 2.19 9.31
N ILE A 97 0.41 1.56 10.24
CA ILE A 97 0.20 0.13 10.54
C ILE A 97 -1.01 -0.01 11.47
N ALA A 98 -1.92 -0.95 11.24
CA ALA A 98 -3.04 -1.18 12.15
C ALA A 98 -2.57 -1.58 13.56
N GLN A 99 -3.27 -1.15 14.62
CA GLN A 99 -2.85 -1.41 16.00
C GLN A 99 -2.69 -2.91 16.30
N ASP A 100 -3.64 -3.75 15.87
CA ASP A 100 -3.57 -5.21 16.06
C ASP A 100 -2.33 -5.83 15.39
N ALA A 101 -1.95 -5.29 14.23
CA ALA A 101 -0.75 -5.70 13.50
C ALA A 101 0.53 -5.28 14.23
N ARG A 102 0.55 -4.07 14.82
CA ARG A 102 1.66 -3.60 15.67
C ARG A 102 1.85 -4.51 16.89
N ASP A 103 0.76 -4.80 17.59
CA ASP A 103 0.78 -5.62 18.81
C ASP A 103 1.21 -7.07 18.50
N SER A 104 0.70 -7.63 17.41
CA SER A 104 1.06 -8.98 16.94
C SER A 104 2.53 -9.07 16.53
N PHE A 105 3.09 -8.02 15.91
CA PHE A 105 4.51 -7.96 15.59
C PHE A 105 5.36 -7.83 16.86
N TRP A 106 5.00 -6.91 17.76
CA TRP A 106 5.70 -6.68 19.01
C TRP A 106 5.74 -7.93 19.89
N ALA A 107 4.67 -8.73 19.94
CA ALA A 107 4.65 -9.95 20.73
C ALA A 107 5.65 -11.04 20.26
N ARG A 108 6.10 -10.99 19.00
CA ARG A 108 6.97 -12.03 18.41
C ARG A 108 8.35 -11.57 18.00
N HIS A 109 8.58 -10.26 17.88
CA HIS A 109 9.80 -9.72 17.27
C HIS A 109 11.09 -10.19 17.94
N GLU A 110 11.12 -10.41 19.26
CA GLU A 110 12.31 -10.89 19.98
C GLU A 110 12.74 -12.30 19.53
N SER A 111 11.81 -13.12 19.04
CA SER A 111 12.09 -14.48 18.57
C SER A 111 12.59 -14.56 17.12
N LEU A 112 12.52 -13.46 16.38
CA LEU A 112 12.85 -13.41 14.96
C LEU A 112 14.34 -13.08 14.75
N SER A 113 14.96 -13.67 13.72
CA SER A 113 16.25 -13.19 13.24
C SER A 113 16.14 -11.78 12.65
N ASP A 114 17.26 -11.07 12.51
CA ASP A 114 17.25 -9.70 11.98
C ASP A 114 16.63 -9.61 10.58
N LEU A 115 16.95 -10.58 9.72
CA LEU A 115 16.38 -10.70 8.38
C LEU A 115 14.87 -10.93 8.43
N GLU A 116 14.39 -11.83 9.29
CA GLU A 116 12.96 -12.11 9.45
C GLU A 116 12.22 -10.89 10.02
N THR A 117 12.83 -10.16 10.96
CA THR A 117 12.26 -8.92 11.52
C THR A 117 12.09 -7.87 10.43
N ILE A 118 13.12 -7.62 9.62
CA ILE A 118 13.07 -6.63 8.52
C ILE A 118 12.04 -7.00 7.48
N THR A 119 12.08 -8.24 6.97
CA THR A 119 11.17 -8.70 5.91
C THR A 119 9.72 -8.72 6.40
N THR A 120 9.48 -9.11 7.65
CA THR A 120 8.16 -9.03 8.29
C THR A 120 7.69 -7.59 8.41
N LEU A 121 8.55 -6.67 8.83
CA LEU A 121 8.19 -5.27 9.02
C LEU A 121 7.90 -4.57 7.68
N ILE A 122 8.69 -4.84 6.65
CA ILE A 122 8.45 -4.38 5.27
C ILE A 122 7.08 -4.87 4.79
N ALA A 123 6.80 -6.17 4.93
CA ALA A 123 5.52 -6.74 4.52
C ALA A 123 4.34 -6.12 5.27
N LEU A 124 4.51 -5.79 6.56
CA LEU A 124 3.50 -5.13 7.38
C LEU A 124 3.17 -3.72 6.87
N ILE A 125 4.19 -2.96 6.48
CA ILE A 125 4.04 -1.60 5.96
C ILE A 125 3.40 -1.61 4.56
N ASP A 126 3.86 -2.50 3.66
CA ASP A 126 3.32 -2.57 2.29
C ASP A 126 1.91 -3.17 2.22
N ALA A 127 1.56 -4.14 3.07
CA ALA A 127 0.22 -4.74 3.09
C ALA A 127 -0.87 -3.71 3.46
N GLU A 128 -0.57 -2.83 4.42
CA GLU A 128 -1.48 -1.76 4.84
C GLU A 128 -1.59 -0.69 3.75
N ALA A 129 -0.50 -0.34 3.07
CA ALA A 129 -0.55 0.55 1.92
C ALA A 129 -1.45 0.00 0.79
N ALA A 130 -1.40 -1.31 0.54
CA ALA A 130 -2.25 -1.97 -0.44
C ALA A 130 -3.73 -2.05 0.00
N ALA A 131 -3.99 -2.19 1.30
CA ALA A 131 -5.34 -2.18 1.86
C ALA A 131 -5.97 -0.77 1.81
N ALA A 132 -5.20 0.27 2.16
CA ALA A 132 -5.64 1.66 2.11
C ALA A 132 -6.04 2.08 0.68
N ALA A 133 -5.26 1.72 -0.33
CA ALA A 133 -5.55 2.01 -1.74
C ALA A 133 -6.86 1.36 -2.24
N GLN A 134 -7.26 0.21 -1.66
CA GLN A 134 -8.51 -0.48 -2.04
C GLN A 134 -9.75 0.12 -1.36
N ALA A 135 -9.60 0.72 -0.18
CA ALA A 135 -10.70 1.35 0.55
C ALA A 135 -11.17 2.67 -0.08
N GLU A 136 -10.28 3.44 -0.71
CA GLU A 136 -10.66 4.70 -1.38
C GLU A 136 -11.47 4.50 -2.66
N VAL A 137 -11.32 3.35 -3.33
CA VAL A 137 -12.06 3.03 -4.57
C VAL A 137 -13.52 2.69 -4.30
N THR A 138 -13.88 2.27 -3.08
CA THR A 138 -15.25 1.85 -2.73
C THR A 138 -16.17 2.98 -2.26
N LEU A 139 -15.64 4.19 -2.01
CA LEU A 139 -16.43 5.35 -1.58
C LEU A 139 -16.86 6.29 -2.72
N SER A 140 -16.46 6.00 -3.96
CA SER A 140 -16.87 6.77 -5.16
C SER A 140 -18.00 6.12 -5.95
N ASP A 141 -18.86 5.31 -5.32
CA ASP A 141 -20.13 4.91 -5.94
C ASP A 141 -21.09 6.12 -5.96
N PRO A 142 -21.47 6.61 -7.15
CA PRO A 142 -22.28 7.81 -7.28
C PRO A 142 -23.70 7.49 -6.84
N ALA A 143 -24.15 8.14 -5.77
CA ALA A 143 -25.56 8.41 -5.55
C ALA A 143 -26.08 9.33 -6.67
N ALA A 144 -26.18 8.78 -7.89
CA ALA A 144 -26.91 9.35 -8.99
C ALA A 144 -28.39 9.24 -8.62
N ALA A 145 -28.90 10.35 -8.07
CA ALA A 145 -30.31 10.60 -7.94
C ALA A 145 -31.01 10.32 -9.29
N PRO A 146 -32.09 9.52 -9.33
CA PRO A 146 -33.04 9.62 -10.43
C PRO A 146 -33.85 10.89 -10.21
N THR A 147 -33.33 12.02 -10.69
CA THR A 147 -34.12 13.24 -10.90
C THR A 147 -35.04 12.98 -12.10
N ASP A 148 -36.33 12.92 -11.80
CA ASP A 148 -37.43 13.60 -12.49
C ASP A 148 -37.21 13.90 -13.99
N LEU A 149 -37.85 13.10 -14.85
CA LEU A 149 -38.16 13.49 -16.22
C LEU A 149 -39.55 12.95 -16.61
N GLY A 150 -40.54 13.82 -16.44
CA GLY A 150 -41.53 14.15 -17.47
C GLY A 150 -42.50 13.07 -17.92
N GLU A 151 -43.79 13.32 -17.64
CA GLU A 151 -44.88 12.93 -18.54
C GLU A 151 -44.61 13.42 -19.97
N PRO A 152 -44.77 12.54 -20.97
CA PRO A 152 -45.39 12.98 -22.20
C PRO A 152 -46.69 12.21 -22.49
N THR A 153 -47.75 13.01 -22.56
CA THR A 153 -48.94 12.80 -23.37
C THR A 153 -48.64 12.20 -24.74
N SER A 154 -49.36 11.13 -25.12
CA SER A 154 -50.19 11.06 -26.33
C SER A 154 -50.55 9.61 -26.62
N ALA A 155 -51.85 9.37 -26.54
CA ALA A 155 -52.52 8.13 -26.85
C ALA A 155 -52.54 7.85 -28.36
N GLU A 156 -52.38 6.56 -28.68
CA GLU A 156 -53.13 5.79 -29.67
C GLU A 156 -53.07 6.24 -31.15
N THR A 157 -52.15 5.62 -31.89
CA THR A 157 -52.37 5.30 -33.31
C THR A 157 -52.68 3.81 -33.43
N SER A 158 -53.79 3.59 -34.13
CA SER A 158 -54.50 2.35 -34.39
C SER A 158 -53.88 1.55 -35.55
N THR A 159 -54.14 0.23 -35.52
CA THR A 159 -54.22 -0.69 -36.69
C THR A 159 -52.84 -1.14 -37.24
N ASP A 160 -52.51 -2.41 -37.44
CA ASP A 160 -53.27 -3.54 -37.99
C ASP A 160 -52.52 -4.86 -37.74
N LEU A 161 -53.27 -5.95 -37.58
CA LEU A 161 -52.90 -7.38 -37.70
C LEU A 161 -52.33 -7.67 -39.14
N PRO A 162 -51.85 -8.87 -39.54
CA PRO A 162 -52.06 -10.22 -38.99
C PRO A 162 -50.78 -11.12 -38.91
N ASP A 163 -50.77 -12.11 -38.02
CA ASP A 163 -50.86 -13.56 -38.30
C ASP A 163 -49.69 -14.18 -39.10
N GLN A 164 -48.83 -14.92 -38.40
CA GLN A 164 -48.34 -16.24 -38.82
C GLN A 164 -47.60 -16.93 -37.65
N THR A 165 -48.30 -17.83 -36.96
CA THR A 165 -48.11 -19.31 -36.98
C THR A 165 -46.72 -19.78 -37.47
N ASP A 166 -45.92 -20.68 -36.88
CA ASP A 166 -45.95 -21.60 -35.74
C ASP A 166 -44.56 -22.34 -35.78
N PRO A 167 -44.34 -23.58 -35.30
CA PRO A 167 -43.33 -23.93 -34.28
C PRO A 167 -42.15 -24.78 -34.80
N ASP A 168 -41.07 -24.91 -34.02
CA ASP A 168 -40.19 -26.10 -33.93
C ASP A 168 -39.14 -25.84 -32.83
N THR A 169 -39.24 -26.36 -31.60
CA THR A 169 -38.96 -27.72 -31.11
C THR A 169 -37.62 -28.33 -31.55
N GLY A 170 -36.77 -28.65 -30.58
CA GLY A 170 -35.52 -29.40 -30.71
C GLY A 170 -34.41 -28.70 -29.92
N GLU A 171 -34.20 -28.92 -28.61
CA GLU A 171 -33.94 -30.18 -27.92
C GLU A 171 -32.84 -31.01 -28.60
N ASN A 172 -31.58 -30.81 -28.22
CA ASN A 172 -30.93 -31.73 -27.29
C ASN A 172 -29.50 -31.30 -26.88
N PRO A 173 -29.02 -31.80 -25.72
CA PRO A 173 -27.74 -31.51 -25.11
C PRO A 173 -26.66 -32.55 -25.46
N ASP A 174 -25.44 -32.27 -24.99
CA ASP A 174 -24.38 -33.20 -24.59
C ASP A 174 -23.75 -34.10 -25.67
N ALA A 175 -22.43 -33.99 -25.83
CA ALA A 175 -21.55 -35.17 -25.80
C ALA A 175 -20.07 -34.76 -25.87
N SER A 176 -19.36 -35.11 -24.79
CA SER A 176 -17.97 -35.59 -24.70
C SER A 176 -16.80 -34.62 -24.85
#